data_AF-A0A536JVM3-F1
#
_entry.id   AF-A0A536JVM3-F1
#
_cell.length_a   1.000
_cell.length_b   1.000
_cell.length_c   1.000
_cell.angle_alpha   90.00
_cell.angle_beta   90.00
_cell.angle_gamma   90.00
#
_symmetry.space_group_name_H-M   'P 1'
#
loop_
_entity.id
_entity.type
_entity.pdbx_description
1 polymer ?
#
loop_
_entity_poly.entity_id
_entity_poly.type
_entity_poly.pdbx_seq_one_letter_code
_entity_poly.pdbx_strand_id
1 'polypeptide(L)'
;MSRRGDDERSATVRDDTRAIIRDVRAGWARITGIGVAAIVLVSVPFARDDRRRGAGFVAAALASFLVQQILIAKALTRHHEEDPDDLDAVDALTLSRGLGASIVAAAALAGRRDRRSYAAKVAWPLALAGSTLTDWIDGPLARRRGRGPTHLGRVLDLELDSWLTLATTLAGTRLGSLDAICLITPSLRYLAMASPISYEEVHSVGKSVRARNLGITQMTLALASFAPFAGSFSTRLARAGSRLLVPIHVAALAAGLATARRREGTAGSGWL
;
A
#
# COMPACT_ATOMS: atom_id res chain seq x y z
N MET A 1 -1.16 56.16 1.94
CA MET A 1 -0.50 55.37 0.88
C MET A 1 -0.13 53.93 1.28
N SER A 2 -0.52 53.42 2.46
CA SER A 2 -0.11 52.07 2.92
C SER A 2 -1.02 50.90 2.49
N ARG A 3 -2.23 51.14 1.96
CA ARG A 3 -3.18 50.07 1.60
C ARG A 3 -2.90 49.37 0.26
N ARG A 4 -2.12 49.98 -0.63
CA ARG A 4 -1.90 49.46 -1.99
C ARG A 4 -0.94 48.26 -2.05
N GLY A 5 0.00 48.18 -1.10
CA GLY A 5 1.00 47.11 -1.03
C GLY A 5 0.48 45.79 -0.47
N ASP A 6 -0.51 45.82 0.44
CA ASP A 6 -1.09 44.61 1.03
C ASP A 6 -2.05 43.90 0.06
N ASP A 7 -2.76 44.65 -0.78
CA ASP A 7 -3.64 44.10 -1.82
C ASP A 7 -2.86 43.41 -2.95
N GLU A 8 -1.73 43.99 -3.38
CA GLU A 8 -0.84 43.36 -4.38
C GLU A 8 -0.20 42.08 -3.82
N ARG A 9 0.33 42.11 -2.59
CA ARG A 9 0.94 40.92 -1.96
C ARG A 9 -0.08 39.79 -1.76
N SER A 10 -1.32 40.13 -1.42
CA SER A 10 -2.41 39.17 -1.23
C SER A 10 -2.97 38.60 -2.54
N ALA A 11 -2.74 39.28 -3.66
CA ALA A 11 -3.07 38.79 -5.00
C ALA A 11 -2.00 37.82 -5.51
N THR A 12 -0.71 38.16 -5.38
CA THR A 12 0.40 37.30 -5.81
C THR A 12 0.43 35.98 -5.04
N VAL A 13 0.25 36.01 -3.71
CA VAL A 13 0.19 34.78 -2.90
C VAL A 13 -0.99 33.88 -3.29
N ARG A 14 -2.14 34.46 -3.67
CA ARG A 14 -3.31 33.71 -4.12
C ARG A 14 -3.09 33.06 -5.49
N ASP A 15 -2.42 33.74 -6.41
CA ASP A 15 -2.15 33.22 -7.75
C ASP A 15 -1.06 32.14 -7.72
N ASP A 16 -0.02 32.30 -6.91
CA ASP A 16 1.00 31.26 -6.67
C ASP A 16 0.39 30.00 -6.03
N THR A 17 -0.48 30.17 -5.03
CA THR A 17 -1.20 29.05 -4.40
C THR A 17 -2.08 28.30 -5.41
N ARG A 18 -2.77 29.03 -6.29
CA ARG A 18 -3.62 28.43 -7.33
C ARG A 18 -2.81 27.70 -8.41
N ALA A 19 -1.65 28.23 -8.78
CA ALA A 19 -0.74 27.60 -9.73
C ALA A 19 -0.21 26.27 -9.16
N ILE A 20 0.28 26.27 -7.92
CA ILE A 20 0.78 25.06 -7.23
C ILE A 20 -0.32 24.00 -7.12
N ILE A 21 -1.53 24.37 -6.69
CA ILE A 21 -2.67 23.43 -6.60
C ILE A 21 -3.02 22.84 -7.97
N ARG A 22 -2.94 23.63 -9.04
CA ARG A 22 -3.24 23.17 -10.40
C ARG A 22 -2.20 22.17 -10.91
N ASP A 23 -0.92 22.43 -10.66
CA ASP A 23 0.17 21.56 -11.09
C ASP A 23 0.16 20.22 -10.34
N VAL A 24 -0.06 20.24 -9.03
CA VAL A 24 -0.25 19.03 -8.21
C VAL A 24 -1.43 18.19 -8.72
N ARG A 25 -2.57 18.84 -9.02
CA ARG A 25 -3.75 18.14 -9.58
C ARG A 25 -3.48 17.56 -10.97
N ALA A 26 -2.76 18.28 -11.82
CA ALA A 26 -2.40 17.82 -13.15
C ALA A 26 -1.45 16.61 -13.11
N GLY A 27 -0.45 16.64 -12.20
CA GLY A 27 0.43 15.50 -11.93
C GLY A 27 -0.36 14.27 -11.49
N TRP A 28 -1.20 14.42 -10.46
CA TRP A 28 -2.08 13.36 -9.94
C TRP A 28 -3.01 12.76 -11.00
N ALA A 29 -3.58 13.57 -11.88
CA ALA A 29 -4.45 13.12 -12.96
C ALA A 29 -3.68 12.29 -14.01
N ARG A 30 -2.49 12.75 -14.43
CA ARG A 30 -1.63 12.00 -15.38
C ARG A 30 -1.23 10.64 -14.81
N ILE A 31 -0.80 10.64 -13.56
CA ILE A 31 -0.42 9.48 -12.77
C ILE A 31 -1.56 8.44 -12.73
N THR A 32 -2.76 8.90 -12.36
CA THR A 32 -3.94 8.04 -12.28
C THR A 32 -4.28 7.48 -13.66
N GLY A 33 -4.21 8.31 -14.72
CA GLY A 33 -4.44 7.89 -16.10
C GLY A 33 -3.49 6.79 -16.58
N ILE A 34 -2.19 6.92 -16.30
CA ILE A 34 -1.18 5.90 -16.67
C ILE A 34 -1.45 4.58 -15.93
N GLY A 35 -1.77 4.64 -14.63
CA GLY A 35 -2.10 3.45 -13.83
C GLY A 35 -3.33 2.72 -14.38
N VAL A 36 -4.38 3.45 -14.72
CA VAL A 36 -5.60 2.90 -15.35
C VAL A 36 -5.27 2.24 -16.69
N ALA A 37 -4.49 2.91 -17.55
CA ALA A 37 -4.09 2.36 -18.84
C ALA A 37 -3.30 1.06 -18.69
N ALA A 38 -2.37 1.00 -17.73
CA ALA A 38 -1.58 -0.20 -17.45
C ALA A 38 -2.46 -1.36 -16.94
N ILE A 39 -3.43 -1.09 -16.06
CA ILE A 39 -4.42 -2.10 -15.62
C ILE A 39 -5.18 -2.66 -16.81
N VAL A 40 -5.68 -1.80 -17.70
CA VAL A 40 -6.41 -2.22 -18.89
C VAL A 40 -5.53 -3.09 -19.78
N LEU A 41 -4.28 -2.69 -20.02
CA LEU A 41 -3.34 -3.43 -20.87
C LEU A 41 -3.04 -4.84 -20.32
N VAL A 42 -2.76 -4.94 -19.01
CA VAL A 42 -2.52 -6.23 -18.32
C VAL A 42 -3.77 -7.12 -18.31
N SER A 43 -4.95 -6.53 -18.43
CA SER A 43 -6.23 -7.25 -18.44
C SER A 43 -6.60 -7.84 -19.81
N VAL A 44 -5.95 -7.41 -20.89
CA VAL A 44 -6.27 -7.86 -22.26
C VAL A 44 -6.24 -9.38 -22.41
N PRO A 45 -5.23 -10.11 -21.88
CA PRO A 45 -5.19 -11.57 -22.00
C PRO A 45 -6.32 -12.26 -21.22
N PHE A 46 -6.74 -11.71 -20.08
CA PHE A 46 -7.89 -12.23 -19.32
C PHE A 46 -9.19 -12.07 -20.07
N ALA A 47 -9.39 -10.93 -20.73
CA ALA A 47 -10.59 -10.65 -21.51
C ALA A 47 -10.67 -11.51 -22.79
N ARG A 48 -9.53 -11.96 -23.32
CA ARG A 48 -9.46 -12.89 -24.47
C ARG A 48 -9.90 -14.30 -24.09
N ASP A 49 -9.51 -14.79 -22.91
CA ASP A 49 -9.89 -16.13 -22.44
C ASP A 49 -11.34 -16.18 -21.92
N ASP A 50 -11.77 -15.17 -21.15
CA ASP A 50 -13.11 -15.08 -20.58
C ASP A 50 -13.46 -13.61 -20.27
N ARG A 51 -14.35 -13.02 -21.07
CA ARG A 51 -14.75 -11.60 -20.94
C ARG A 51 -15.31 -11.27 -19.56
N ARG A 52 -16.05 -12.18 -18.90
CA ARG A 52 -16.63 -11.91 -17.56
C ARG A 52 -15.53 -11.88 -16.50
N ARG A 53 -14.55 -12.78 -16.59
CA ARG A 53 -13.38 -12.78 -15.69
C ARG A 53 -12.46 -11.60 -15.95
N GLY A 54 -12.25 -11.24 -17.22
CA GLY A 54 -11.52 -10.03 -17.61
C GLY A 54 -12.14 -8.77 -17.01
N ALA A 55 -13.47 -8.61 -17.11
CA ALA A 55 -14.18 -7.48 -16.49
C ALA A 55 -14.05 -7.48 -14.96
N GLY A 56 -14.21 -8.65 -14.32
CA GLY A 56 -14.03 -8.78 -12.87
C GLY A 56 -12.61 -8.44 -12.40
N PHE A 57 -11.60 -8.81 -13.18
CA PHE A 57 -10.20 -8.49 -12.91
C PHE A 57 -9.93 -6.99 -13.05
N VAL A 58 -10.38 -6.36 -14.13
CA VAL A 58 -10.26 -4.89 -14.33
C VAL A 58 -10.95 -4.16 -13.18
N ALA A 59 -12.18 -4.53 -12.85
CA ALA A 59 -12.93 -3.90 -11.77
C ALA A 59 -12.23 -4.04 -10.41
N ALA A 60 -11.71 -5.22 -10.10
CA ALA A 60 -10.97 -5.45 -8.85
C ALA A 60 -9.65 -4.67 -8.81
N ALA A 61 -8.91 -4.61 -9.91
CA ALA A 61 -7.65 -3.86 -10.00
C ALA A 61 -7.89 -2.35 -9.87
N LEU A 62 -8.89 -1.81 -10.56
CA LEU A 62 -9.27 -0.41 -10.46
C LEU A 62 -9.79 -0.07 -9.06
N ALA A 63 -10.64 -0.90 -8.48
CA ALA A 63 -11.14 -0.68 -7.12
C ALA A 63 -9.99 -0.69 -6.10
N SER A 64 -9.07 -1.66 -6.19
CA SER A 64 -7.88 -1.73 -5.34
C SER A 64 -7.01 -0.47 -5.50
N PHE A 65 -6.74 -0.06 -6.73
CA PHE A 65 -5.96 1.13 -7.03
C PHE A 65 -6.61 2.41 -6.49
N LEU A 66 -7.92 2.58 -6.68
CA LEU A 66 -8.65 3.76 -6.19
C LEU A 66 -8.69 3.81 -4.67
N VAL A 67 -8.91 2.69 -3.99
CA VAL A 67 -8.85 2.64 -2.52
C VAL A 67 -7.47 3.07 -2.04
N GLN A 68 -6.40 2.60 -2.70
CA GLN A 68 -5.04 3.02 -2.38
C GLN A 68 -4.85 4.53 -2.55
N GLN A 69 -5.33 5.12 -3.65
CA GLN A 69 -5.25 6.57 -3.88
C GLN A 69 -6.01 7.37 -2.81
N ILE A 70 -7.18 6.88 -2.38
CA ILE A 70 -7.98 7.51 -1.32
C ILE A 70 -7.24 7.45 0.02
N LEU A 71 -6.61 6.32 0.36
CA LEU A 71 -5.86 6.18 1.61
C LEU A 71 -4.64 7.11 1.65
N ILE A 72 -3.91 7.21 0.54
CA ILE A 72 -2.80 8.16 0.39
C ILE A 72 -3.32 9.59 0.55
N ALA A 73 -4.37 9.97 -0.19
CA ALA A 73 -4.95 11.31 -0.09
C ALA A 73 -5.42 11.63 1.35
N LYS A 74 -6.04 10.67 2.05
CA LYS A 74 -6.43 10.82 3.46
C LYS A 74 -5.22 11.00 4.38
N ALA A 75 -4.15 10.22 4.18
CA ALA A 75 -2.93 10.36 4.96
C ALA A 75 -2.31 11.76 4.78
N LEU A 76 -2.35 12.31 3.56
CA LEU A 76 -1.85 13.65 3.26
C LEU A 76 -2.74 14.76 3.82
N THR A 77 -4.07 14.67 3.69
CA THR A 77 -4.99 15.71 4.20
C THR A 77 -4.98 15.88 5.72
N ARG A 78 -4.52 14.86 6.46
CA ARG A 78 -4.44 14.89 7.93
C ARG A 78 -3.18 15.58 8.46
N HIS A 79 -2.22 15.91 7.60
CA HIS A 79 -1.01 16.65 7.97
C HIS A 79 -1.00 18.02 7.28
N HIS A 80 -1.23 19.07 8.06
CA HIS A 80 -1.00 20.47 7.67
C HIS A 80 0.44 20.83 8.06
N GLU A 81 1.41 20.64 7.17
CA GLU A 81 2.72 21.29 7.31
C GLU A 81 3.28 21.65 5.92
N GLU A 82 3.82 22.86 5.85
CA GLU A 82 4.17 23.66 4.68
C GLU A 82 5.45 23.19 3.96
N ASP A 83 5.48 21.98 3.38
CA ASP A 83 6.56 21.61 2.45
C ASP A 83 6.01 21.56 1.01
N PRO A 84 6.54 22.36 0.06
CA PRO A 84 6.11 22.33 -1.32
C PRO A 84 6.65 21.04 -1.97
N ASP A 85 5.86 19.98 -1.86
CA ASP A 85 6.15 18.67 -2.42
C ASP A 85 6.07 18.68 -3.95
N ASP A 86 7.24 18.67 -4.59
CA ASP A 86 7.43 18.57 -6.04
C ASP A 86 7.29 17.10 -6.48
N LEU A 87 6.09 16.73 -6.96
CA LEU A 87 5.76 15.39 -7.48
C LEU A 87 6.36 15.17 -8.88
N ASP A 88 7.52 14.51 -9.02
CA ASP A 88 7.95 14.12 -10.39
C ASP A 88 8.89 12.90 -10.58
N ALA A 89 9.21 12.10 -9.56
CA ALA A 89 9.82 10.77 -9.83
C ALA A 89 9.63 9.74 -8.71
N VAL A 90 9.49 10.21 -7.48
CA VAL A 90 9.02 9.39 -6.36
C VAL A 90 7.62 8.85 -6.67
N ASP A 91 6.81 9.61 -7.41
CA ASP A 91 5.47 9.21 -7.83
C ASP A 91 5.47 8.06 -8.82
N ALA A 92 6.42 8.03 -9.77
CA ALA A 92 6.54 6.95 -10.73
C ALA A 92 6.88 5.61 -10.06
N LEU A 93 7.77 5.64 -9.04
CA LEU A 93 8.14 4.45 -8.30
C LEU A 93 7.01 3.99 -7.36
N THR A 94 6.43 4.95 -6.64
CA THR A 94 5.25 4.78 -5.78
C THR A 94 4.09 4.16 -6.56
N LEU A 95 3.85 4.63 -7.78
CA LEU A 95 2.82 4.09 -8.66
C LEU A 95 3.10 2.69 -9.12
N SER A 96 4.34 2.38 -9.50
CA SER A 96 4.69 1.03 -9.96
C SER A 96 4.44 -0.03 -8.88
N ARG A 97 4.75 0.29 -7.62
CA ARG A 97 4.54 -0.59 -6.47
C ARG A 97 3.04 -0.75 -6.18
N GLY A 98 2.30 0.34 -6.13
CA GLY A 98 0.86 0.33 -5.88
C GLY A 98 0.04 -0.33 -7.00
N LEU A 99 0.44 -0.09 -8.25
CA LEU A 99 -0.11 -0.75 -9.43
C LEU A 99 0.15 -2.26 -9.39
N GLY A 100 1.38 -2.66 -9.05
CA GLY A 100 1.74 -4.06 -8.85
C GLY A 100 0.87 -4.72 -7.78
N ALA A 101 0.74 -4.08 -6.61
CA ALA A 101 -0.13 -4.55 -5.53
C ALA A 101 -1.61 -4.66 -5.96
N SER A 102 -2.11 -3.69 -6.73
CA SER A 102 -3.49 -3.69 -7.23
C SER A 102 -3.75 -4.84 -8.21
N ILE A 103 -2.79 -5.11 -9.10
CA ILE A 103 -2.83 -6.24 -10.03
C ILE A 103 -2.77 -7.57 -9.28
N VAL A 104 -1.92 -7.67 -8.25
CA VAL A 104 -1.81 -8.87 -7.39
C VAL A 104 -3.12 -9.14 -6.65
N ALA A 105 -3.74 -8.10 -6.08
CA ALA A 105 -5.03 -8.20 -5.40
C ALA A 105 -6.14 -8.63 -6.39
N ALA A 106 -6.17 -8.04 -7.59
CA ALA A 106 -7.12 -8.40 -8.63
C ALA A 106 -6.95 -9.86 -9.10
N ALA A 107 -5.71 -10.32 -9.25
CA ALA A 107 -5.42 -11.72 -9.56
C ALA A 107 -5.96 -12.66 -8.47
N ALA A 108 -5.82 -12.28 -7.19
CA ALA A 108 -6.32 -13.07 -6.06
C ALA A 108 -7.86 -13.12 -5.97
N LEU A 109 -8.54 -12.04 -6.37
CA LEU A 109 -9.99 -11.90 -6.27
C LEU A 109 -10.73 -12.46 -7.50
N ALA A 110 -10.24 -12.17 -8.70
CA ALA A 110 -10.90 -12.48 -9.97
C ALA A 110 -10.25 -13.63 -10.75
N GLY A 111 -9.01 -14.00 -10.41
CA GLY A 111 -8.29 -15.09 -11.05
C GLY A 111 -8.84 -16.46 -10.67
N ARG A 112 -8.53 -17.46 -11.51
CA ARG A 112 -8.73 -18.87 -11.11
C ARG A 112 -7.89 -19.11 -9.86
N ARG A 113 -8.45 -19.84 -8.88
CA ARG A 113 -7.74 -20.29 -7.66
C ARG A 113 -6.71 -21.37 -7.97
N ASP A 114 -5.78 -21.04 -8.86
CA ASP A 114 -4.74 -21.90 -9.37
C ASP A 114 -3.47 -21.07 -9.58
N ARG A 115 -2.41 -21.47 -8.86
CA ARG A 115 -1.05 -20.94 -8.97
C ARG A 115 -0.42 -21.08 -10.36
N ARG A 116 -0.95 -21.93 -11.24
CA ARG A 116 -0.49 -22.07 -12.63
C ARG A 116 -1.25 -21.16 -13.60
N SER A 117 -2.31 -20.49 -13.14
CA SER A 117 -3.08 -19.57 -13.97
C SER A 117 -2.21 -18.41 -14.45
N TYR A 118 -2.60 -17.82 -15.60
CA TYR A 118 -2.01 -16.59 -16.10
C TYR A 118 -1.96 -15.49 -15.03
N ALA A 119 -3.01 -15.41 -14.20
CA ALA A 119 -3.10 -14.47 -13.09
C ALA A 119 -1.96 -14.62 -12.09
N ALA A 120 -1.65 -15.85 -11.67
CA ALA A 120 -0.54 -16.11 -10.76
C ALA A 120 0.82 -15.88 -11.43
N LYS A 121 0.96 -16.21 -12.72
CA LYS A 121 2.19 -15.98 -13.50
C LYS A 121 2.51 -14.50 -13.69
N VAL A 122 1.51 -13.62 -13.71
CA VAL A 122 1.69 -12.16 -13.78
C VAL A 122 1.81 -11.55 -12.38
N ALA A 123 0.97 -11.99 -11.43
CA ALA A 123 0.98 -11.47 -10.07
C ALA A 123 2.31 -11.73 -9.35
N TRP A 124 2.91 -12.91 -9.52
CA TRP A 124 4.14 -13.26 -8.82
C TRP A 124 5.36 -12.39 -9.17
N PRO A 125 5.73 -12.19 -10.45
CA PRO A 125 6.84 -11.30 -10.80
C PRO A 125 6.53 -9.84 -10.46
N LEU A 126 5.28 -9.38 -10.56
CA LEU A 126 4.90 -8.03 -10.14
C LEU A 126 5.04 -7.83 -8.63
N ALA A 127 4.65 -8.83 -7.85
CA ALA A 127 4.82 -8.81 -6.40
C ALA A 127 6.30 -8.80 -6.02
N LEU A 128 7.13 -9.63 -6.68
CA LEU A 128 8.57 -9.68 -6.46
C LEU A 128 9.23 -8.36 -6.85
N ALA A 129 8.89 -7.79 -8.01
CA ALA A 129 9.41 -6.50 -8.45
C ALA A 129 9.00 -5.38 -7.49
N GLY A 130 7.73 -5.33 -7.07
CA GLY A 130 7.22 -4.35 -6.11
C GLY A 130 7.81 -4.49 -4.70
N SER A 131 8.29 -5.67 -4.30
CA SER A 131 8.87 -5.91 -2.99
C SER A 131 10.40 -5.78 -2.95
N THR A 132 11.08 -5.80 -4.09
CA THR A 132 12.56 -5.84 -4.15
C THR A 132 13.16 -4.72 -4.99
N LEU A 133 12.68 -4.52 -6.21
CA LEU A 133 13.29 -3.57 -7.14
C LEU A 133 13.03 -2.13 -6.71
N THR A 134 11.85 -1.84 -6.17
CA THR A 134 11.49 -0.48 -5.75
C THR A 134 12.25 -0.06 -4.48
N ASP A 135 12.43 -0.97 -3.50
CA ASP A 135 13.22 -0.70 -2.28
C ASP A 135 14.68 -0.38 -2.58
N TRP A 136 15.23 -0.99 -3.62
CA TRP A 136 16.62 -0.78 -4.05
C TRP A 136 16.82 0.50 -4.85
N ILE A 137 15.75 1.04 -5.45
CA ILE A 137 15.81 2.25 -6.28
C ILE A 137 15.49 3.51 -5.45
N ASP A 138 14.58 3.43 -4.47
CA ASP A 138 14.16 4.57 -3.63
C ASP A 138 15.34 5.20 -2.87
N GLY A 139 16.17 4.37 -2.23
CA GLY A 139 17.30 4.84 -1.41
C GLY A 139 18.38 5.60 -2.20
N PRO A 140 18.85 5.08 -3.35
CA PRO A 140 19.80 5.78 -4.22
C PRO A 140 19.23 7.02 -4.91
N LEU A 141 17.95 7.03 -5.31
CA LEU A 141 17.35 8.19 -5.99
C LEU A 141 17.21 9.39 -5.04
N ALA A 142 16.78 9.16 -3.80
CA ALA A 142 16.71 10.20 -2.76
C ALA A 142 18.10 10.81 -2.50
N ARG A 143 19.14 9.96 -2.39
CA ARG A 143 20.53 10.39 -2.18
C ARG A 143 21.12 11.18 -3.35
N ARG A 144 20.79 10.83 -4.59
CA ARG A 144 21.31 11.52 -5.78
C ARG A 144 20.72 12.91 -6.02
N ARG A 145 19.59 13.23 -5.39
CA ARG A 145 18.90 14.52 -5.58
C ARG A 145 19.19 15.55 -4.49
N GLY A 146 20.00 15.23 -3.49
CA GLY A 146 20.36 16.15 -2.40
C GLY A 146 19.20 16.55 -1.49
N ARG A 147 17.97 16.15 -1.81
CA ARG A 147 16.78 16.27 -0.97
C ARG A 147 16.81 15.09 -0.01
N GLY A 148 17.00 15.36 1.28
CA GLY A 148 16.97 14.34 2.32
C GLY A 148 15.64 13.57 2.35
N PRO A 149 15.47 12.61 3.27
CA PRO A 149 14.23 11.82 3.37
C PRO A 149 13.01 12.74 3.60
N THR A 150 12.14 12.88 2.60
CA THR A 150 10.90 13.66 2.70
C THR A 150 9.85 12.91 3.51
N HIS A 151 8.97 13.66 4.18
CA HIS A 151 7.86 13.06 4.94
C HIS A 151 6.87 12.34 4.01
N LEU A 152 6.51 12.98 2.88
CA LEU A 152 5.68 12.39 1.84
C LEU A 152 6.23 11.05 1.34
N GLY A 153 7.52 11.00 1.00
CA GLY A 153 8.17 9.78 0.52
C GLY A 153 8.10 8.65 1.55
N ARG A 154 8.23 8.96 2.84
CA ARG A 154 8.13 7.98 3.92
C ARG A 154 6.71 7.46 4.10
N VAL A 155 5.70 8.32 4.00
CA VAL A 155 4.27 7.93 4.07
C VAL A 155 3.92 7.02 2.88
N LEU A 156 4.33 7.41 1.68
CA LEU A 156 4.09 6.65 0.46
C LEU A 156 4.77 5.27 0.50
N ASP A 157 6.06 5.22 0.83
CA ASP A 157 6.83 3.98 0.92
C ASP A 157 6.13 2.96 1.82
N LEU A 158 5.69 3.43 3.00
CA LEU A 158 5.12 2.59 4.03
C LEU A 158 3.68 2.16 3.74
N GLU A 159 2.85 3.04 3.16
CA GLU A 159 1.51 2.65 2.70
C GLU A 159 1.56 1.64 1.58
N LEU A 160 2.49 1.81 0.64
CA LEU A 160 2.62 0.90 -0.50
C LEU A 160 3.19 -0.45 -0.11
N ASP A 161 4.19 -0.49 0.77
CA ASP A 161 4.73 -1.74 1.31
C ASP A 161 3.65 -2.50 2.09
N SER A 162 2.84 -1.78 2.86
CA SER A 162 1.72 -2.36 3.59
C SER A 162 0.61 -2.88 2.67
N TRP A 163 0.28 -2.14 1.60
CA TRP A 163 -0.73 -2.54 0.63
C TRP A 163 -0.27 -3.74 -0.18
N LEU A 164 1.00 -3.74 -0.58
CA LEU A 164 1.64 -4.88 -1.24
C LEU A 164 1.70 -6.10 -0.33
N THR A 165 2.00 -5.93 0.96
CA THR A 165 1.96 -7.01 1.95
C THR A 165 0.55 -7.61 2.07
N LEU A 166 -0.49 -6.78 2.12
CA LEU A 166 -1.88 -7.25 2.12
C LEU A 166 -2.22 -8.00 0.82
N ALA A 167 -1.90 -7.41 -0.32
CA ALA A 167 -2.19 -7.98 -1.64
C ALA A 167 -1.48 -9.33 -1.85
N THR A 168 -0.20 -9.43 -1.48
CA THR A 168 0.57 -10.66 -1.58
C THR A 168 0.10 -11.72 -0.61
N THR A 169 -0.29 -11.35 0.61
CA THR A 169 -0.91 -12.28 1.57
C THR A 169 -2.26 -12.79 1.02
N LEU A 170 -3.06 -11.92 0.40
CA LEU A 170 -4.31 -12.31 -0.25
C LEU A 170 -4.08 -13.24 -1.44
N ALA A 171 -3.08 -12.97 -2.27
CA ALA A 171 -2.67 -13.87 -3.35
C ALA A 171 -2.16 -15.21 -2.81
N GLY A 172 -1.37 -15.20 -1.74
CA GLY A 172 -0.89 -16.40 -1.06
C GLY A 172 -2.00 -17.30 -0.54
N THR A 173 -3.10 -16.70 -0.07
CA THR A 173 -4.26 -17.44 0.45
C THR A 173 -5.22 -17.90 -0.63
N ARG A 174 -5.44 -17.10 -1.68
CA ARG A 174 -6.42 -17.39 -2.75
C ARG A 174 -5.85 -18.18 -3.92
N LEU A 175 -4.59 -17.94 -4.27
CA LEU A 175 -3.90 -18.57 -5.40
C LEU A 175 -2.86 -19.59 -4.93
N GLY A 176 -2.31 -19.39 -3.73
CA GLY A 176 -1.25 -20.20 -3.14
C GLY A 176 -1.74 -21.18 -2.09
N SER A 177 -0.88 -21.43 -1.10
CA SER A 177 -1.13 -22.39 -0.01
C SER A 177 -1.09 -21.78 1.39
N LEU A 178 -1.13 -20.45 1.48
CA LEU A 178 -1.11 -19.74 2.75
C LEU A 178 -2.45 -19.87 3.47
N ASP A 179 -2.42 -19.95 4.81
CA ASP A 179 -3.64 -19.97 5.61
C ASP A 179 -4.29 -18.57 5.65
N ALA A 180 -5.63 -18.52 5.57
CA ALA A 180 -6.40 -17.27 5.63
C ALA A 180 -6.16 -16.50 6.93
N ILE A 181 -5.76 -17.17 8.02
CA ILE A 181 -5.40 -16.52 9.30
C ILE A 181 -4.26 -15.50 9.11
N CYS A 182 -3.35 -15.71 8.15
CA CYS A 182 -2.27 -14.77 7.87
C CYS A 182 -2.78 -13.40 7.36
N LEU A 183 -4.04 -13.30 6.90
CA LEU A 183 -4.64 -12.02 6.50
C LEU A 183 -4.98 -11.12 7.69
N ILE A 184 -5.07 -11.65 8.90
CA ILE A 184 -5.50 -10.89 10.08
C ILE A 184 -4.57 -9.69 10.30
N THR A 185 -3.26 -9.92 10.44
CA THR A 185 -2.30 -8.84 10.73
C THR A 185 -2.25 -7.72 9.68
N PRO A 186 -2.12 -7.99 8.36
CA PRO A 186 -2.13 -6.91 7.39
C PRO A 186 -3.50 -6.21 7.29
N SER A 187 -4.61 -6.91 7.57
CA SER A 187 -5.95 -6.30 7.58
C SER A 187 -6.18 -5.39 8.79
N LEU A 188 -5.64 -5.74 9.97
CA LEU A 188 -5.77 -4.94 11.19
C LEU A 188 -5.21 -3.54 11.04
N ARG A 189 -4.15 -3.36 10.24
CA ARG A 189 -3.60 -2.04 9.92
C ARG A 189 -4.68 -1.13 9.31
N TYR A 190 -5.38 -1.61 8.30
CA TYR A 190 -6.40 -0.83 7.60
C TYR A 190 -7.66 -0.64 8.45
N LEU A 191 -8.01 -1.60 9.30
CA LEU A 191 -9.05 -1.42 10.30
C LEU A 191 -8.67 -0.33 11.32
N ALA A 192 -7.41 -0.31 11.77
CA ALA A 192 -6.91 0.73 12.67
C ALA A 192 -6.89 2.12 12.00
N MET A 193 -6.57 2.21 10.70
CA MET A 193 -6.64 3.47 9.94
C MET A 193 -8.06 3.99 9.71
N ALA A 194 -9.04 3.07 9.66
CA ALA A 194 -10.46 3.41 9.61
C ALA A 194 -11.01 3.85 10.98
N SER A 195 -10.25 3.62 12.06
CA SER A 195 -10.58 4.04 13.42
C SER A 195 -10.07 5.46 13.72
N PRO A 196 -10.40 6.06 14.89
CA PRO A 196 -9.91 7.39 15.27
C PRO A 196 -8.44 7.41 15.74
N ILE A 197 -7.74 6.27 15.72
CA ILE A 197 -6.31 6.18 16.06
C ILE A 197 -5.48 7.03 15.09
N SER A 198 -4.52 7.81 15.61
CA SER A 198 -3.70 8.67 14.75
C SER A 198 -2.78 7.85 13.84
N TYR A 199 -2.47 8.42 12.67
CA TYR A 199 -1.64 7.76 11.67
C TYR A 199 -0.25 7.40 12.22
N GLU A 200 0.38 8.31 12.99
CA GLU A 200 1.67 8.04 13.62
C GLU A 200 1.63 6.96 14.69
N GLU A 201 0.51 6.79 15.37
CA GLU A 201 0.33 5.74 16.37
C GLU A 201 0.17 4.36 15.74
N VAL A 202 -0.54 4.25 14.61
CA VAL A 202 -0.58 3.01 13.82
C VAL A 202 0.83 2.65 13.32
N HIS A 203 1.63 3.67 12.99
CA HIS A 203 2.97 3.51 12.44
C HIS A 203 4.08 3.28 13.48
N SER A 204 3.93 3.80 14.69
CA SER A 204 4.94 3.65 15.75
C SER A 204 5.10 2.18 16.18
N VAL A 205 4.03 1.39 16.08
CA VAL A 205 4.02 -0.06 16.33
C VAL A 205 4.96 -0.81 15.37
N GLY A 206 5.11 -0.32 14.13
CA GLY A 206 5.97 -0.91 13.10
C GLY A 206 7.47 -0.58 13.26
N LYS A 207 7.84 0.36 14.13
CA LYS A 207 9.24 0.84 14.26
C LYS A 207 10.16 -0.12 15.02
N SER A 208 9.62 -1.14 15.69
CA SER A 208 10.46 -2.12 16.38
C SER A 208 11.16 -3.07 15.41
N VAL A 209 12.42 -3.43 15.68
CA VAL A 209 13.18 -4.42 14.89
C VAL A 209 12.42 -5.74 14.77
N ARG A 210 11.70 -6.13 15.83
CA ARG A 210 10.86 -7.33 15.84
C ARG A 210 9.69 -7.20 14.86
N ALA A 211 8.97 -6.08 14.83
CA ALA A 211 7.86 -5.86 13.89
C ALA A 211 8.35 -5.88 12.43
N ARG A 212 9.50 -5.24 12.16
CA ARG A 212 10.12 -5.25 10.82
C ARG A 212 10.48 -6.67 10.36
N ASN A 213 11.14 -7.46 11.21
CA ASN A 213 11.53 -8.83 10.88
C ASN A 213 10.30 -9.74 10.66
N LEU A 214 9.21 -9.50 11.39
CA LEU A 214 7.95 -10.20 11.18
C LEU A 214 7.30 -9.82 9.86
N GLY A 215 7.29 -8.53 9.49
CA GLY A 215 6.81 -8.07 8.18
C GLY A 215 7.56 -8.71 7.02
N ILE A 216 8.90 -8.70 7.06
CA ILE A 216 9.76 -9.34 6.05
C ILE A 216 9.47 -10.84 5.95
N THR A 217 9.37 -11.53 7.08
CA THR A 217 9.05 -12.96 7.12
C THR A 217 7.68 -13.24 6.52
N GLN A 218 6.67 -12.43 6.85
CA GLN A 218 5.31 -12.58 6.34
C GLN A 218 5.25 -12.36 4.83
N MET A 219 5.89 -11.31 4.32
CA MET A 219 5.92 -11.03 2.88
C MET A 219 6.68 -12.11 2.11
N THR A 220 7.80 -12.59 2.64
CA THR A 220 8.56 -13.70 2.05
C THR A 220 7.73 -14.98 1.99
N LEU A 221 7.02 -15.32 3.08
CA LEU A 221 6.16 -16.48 3.13
C LEU A 221 4.99 -16.36 2.15
N ALA A 222 4.39 -15.18 2.05
CA ALA A 222 3.33 -14.89 1.10
C ALA A 222 3.81 -15.09 -0.34
N LEU A 223 4.92 -14.45 -0.74
CA LEU A 223 5.52 -14.59 -2.06
C LEU A 223 5.86 -16.05 -2.41
N ALA A 224 6.45 -16.79 -1.48
CA ALA A 224 6.78 -18.20 -1.67
C ALA A 224 5.53 -19.07 -1.86
N SER A 225 4.44 -18.74 -1.16
CA SER A 225 3.22 -19.58 -1.13
C SER A 225 2.45 -19.63 -2.45
N PHE A 226 2.54 -18.59 -3.30
CA PHE A 226 1.86 -18.54 -4.61
C PHE A 226 2.83 -18.51 -5.80
N ALA A 227 4.11 -18.80 -5.58
CA ALA A 227 5.08 -18.90 -6.67
C ALA A 227 4.61 -19.92 -7.73
N PRO A 228 4.67 -19.58 -9.04
CA PRO A 228 4.15 -20.45 -10.09
C PRO A 228 4.93 -21.78 -10.22
N PHE A 229 6.14 -21.82 -9.68
CA PHE A 229 7.02 -22.99 -9.61
C PHE A 229 7.03 -23.67 -8.23
N ALA A 230 6.15 -23.27 -7.31
CA ALA A 230 6.05 -23.88 -5.98
C ALA A 230 5.69 -25.38 -6.06
N GLY A 231 6.60 -26.24 -5.59
CA GLY A 231 6.39 -27.68 -5.43
C GLY A 231 5.72 -28.06 -4.10
N SER A 232 5.46 -29.36 -3.91
CA SER A 232 4.83 -29.90 -2.69
C SER A 232 5.57 -29.54 -1.40
N PHE A 233 6.90 -29.51 -1.44
CA PHE A 233 7.75 -29.11 -0.32
C PHE A 233 7.52 -27.65 0.09
N SER A 234 7.59 -26.71 -0.86
CA SER A 234 7.34 -25.29 -0.60
C SER A 234 5.93 -25.01 -0.07
N THR A 235 4.92 -25.77 -0.54
CA THR A 235 3.55 -25.70 -0.01
C THR A 235 3.48 -26.16 1.45
N ARG A 236 4.15 -27.26 1.80
CA ARG A 236 4.21 -27.74 3.19
C ARG A 236 4.93 -26.73 4.08
N LEU A 237 6.03 -26.17 3.62
CA LEU A 237 6.78 -25.14 4.34
C LEU A 237 5.93 -23.88 4.55
N ALA A 238 5.21 -23.42 3.53
CA ALA A 238 4.30 -22.27 3.63
C ALA A 238 3.19 -22.51 4.66
N ARG A 239 2.59 -23.71 4.69
CA ARG A 239 1.57 -24.09 5.68
C ARG A 239 2.13 -24.27 7.09
N ALA A 240 3.35 -24.79 7.21
CA ALA A 240 4.01 -24.91 8.51
C ALA A 240 4.36 -23.50 9.05
N GLY A 241 4.95 -22.66 8.20
CA GLY A 241 5.24 -21.26 8.51
C GLY A 241 3.99 -20.49 8.89
N SER A 242 2.88 -20.64 8.18
CA SER A 242 1.63 -19.94 8.51
C SER A 242 1.13 -20.30 9.91
N ARG A 243 1.19 -21.59 10.29
CA ARG A 243 0.81 -22.07 11.63
C ARG A 243 1.73 -21.51 12.73
N LEU A 244 3.03 -21.39 12.44
CA LEU A 244 3.98 -20.80 13.37
C LEU A 244 3.77 -19.29 13.54
N LEU A 245 3.23 -18.61 12.53
CA LEU A 245 2.90 -17.18 12.60
C LEU A 245 1.58 -16.91 13.33
N VAL A 246 0.64 -17.87 13.39
CA VAL A 246 -0.64 -17.73 14.13
C VAL A 246 -0.46 -17.18 15.55
N PRO A 247 0.36 -17.76 16.46
CA PRO A 247 0.50 -17.25 17.82
C PRO A 247 1.07 -15.83 17.87
N ILE A 248 1.93 -15.47 16.91
CA ILE A 248 2.50 -14.13 16.79
C ILE A 248 1.41 -13.13 16.39
N HIS A 249 0.57 -13.48 15.42
CA HIS A 249 -0.57 -12.66 15.00
C HIS A 249 -1.60 -12.49 16.12
N VAL A 250 -1.89 -13.54 16.88
CA VAL A 250 -2.77 -13.49 18.06
C VAL A 250 -2.19 -12.57 19.14
N ALA A 251 -0.89 -12.69 19.43
CA ALA A 251 -0.22 -11.81 20.40
C ALA A 251 -0.23 -10.35 19.96
N ALA A 252 0.01 -10.07 18.67
CA ALA A 252 -0.05 -8.74 18.09
C ALA A 252 -1.48 -8.14 18.19
N LEU A 253 -2.51 -8.93 17.87
CA LEU A 253 -3.91 -8.53 18.01
C LEU A 253 -4.26 -8.22 19.48
N ALA A 254 -3.85 -9.09 20.40
CA ALA A 254 -4.11 -8.92 21.83
C ALA A 254 -3.43 -7.66 22.39
N ALA A 255 -2.18 -7.39 21.99
CA ALA A 255 -1.47 -6.17 22.36
C ALA A 255 -2.14 -4.91 21.80
N GLY A 256 -2.61 -4.95 20.55
CA GLY A 256 -3.37 -3.85 19.93
C GLY A 256 -4.67 -3.55 20.68
N LEU A 257 -5.47 -4.57 20.99
CA LEU A 257 -6.72 -4.44 21.75
C LEU A 257 -6.48 -3.92 23.18
N ALA A 258 -5.43 -4.40 23.86
CA ALA A 258 -5.06 -3.94 25.19
C ALA A 258 -4.66 -2.46 25.20
N THR A 259 -4.00 -1.99 24.14
CA THR A 259 -3.59 -0.58 23.99
C THR A 259 -4.79 0.32 23.74
N ALA A 260 -5.73 -0.11 22.89
CA ALA A 260 -6.98 0.61 22.64
C ALA A 260 -7.83 0.76 23.92
N ARG A 261 -8.01 -0.32 24.69
CA ARG A 261 -8.76 -0.28 25.96
C ARG A 261 -8.16 0.64 27.02
N ARG A 262 -6.82 0.70 27.13
CA ARG A 262 -6.15 1.62 28.07
C ARG A 262 -6.45 3.08 27.75
N ARG A 263 -6.58 3.42 26.46
CA ARG A 263 -6.85 4.79 26.01
C ARG A 263 -8.28 5.23 26.26
N GLU A 264 -9.26 4.34 26.07
CA GLU A 264 -10.66 4.58 26.45
C GLU A 264 -10.79 4.82 27.96
N GLY A 265 -10.03 4.08 28.77
CA GLY A 265 -9.98 4.27 30.22
C GLY A 265 -9.41 5.64 30.64
N THR A 266 -8.38 6.14 29.96
CA THR A 266 -7.79 7.46 30.26
C THR A 266 -8.60 8.64 29.73
N ALA A 267 -9.36 8.46 28.64
CA ALA A 267 -10.26 9.49 28.12
C ALA A 267 -11.54 9.63 28.97
N GLY A 268 -11.99 8.53 29.60
CA GLY A 268 -13.14 8.52 30.51
C GLY A 268 -12.85 9.07 31.92
N SER A 269 -11.57 9.14 32.34
CA SER A 269 -11.18 9.64 33.66
C SER A 269 -10.80 11.13 33.70
N GLY A 270 -10.90 11.84 32.58
CA GLY A 270 -10.60 13.28 32.48
C GLY A 270 -11.77 14.22 32.74
N TRP A 271 -12.94 13.68 33.09
CA TRP A 271 -14.16 14.42 33.42
C TRP A 271 -14.76 13.94 34.74
N LEU A 272 -13.98 14.01 35.82
CA LEU A 272 -14.48 14.07 37.20
C LEU A 272 -13.58 15.01 38.00
#